data_AF-C7MRF4-F1
#
_entry.id   AF-C7MRF4-F1
#
_cell.length_a   1.000
_cell.length_b   1.000
_cell.length_c   1.000
_cell.angle_alpha   90.00
_cell.angle_beta   90.00
_cell.angle_gamma   90.00
#
_symmetry.space_group_name_H-M   'P 1'
#
loop_
_entity.id
_entity.type
_entity.pdbx_description
1 polymer ?
#
loop_
_entity_poly.entity_id
_entity_poly.type
_entity_poly.pdbx_seq_one_letter_code
_entity_poly.pdbx_strand_id
1 'polypeptide(L)'
;MTYPPQPGQPPYGQQPNGPYGTPSPGGFPQQGNQYPHPQALYGQQGGFNPQEPRKSKTGLIVGVSTAAVVLVAFLITGLVAPGFLLDADESTNDEKAAAAGSSTNTPTNPAGSGAVTSSDQTTPTSATDPVSVATNFLETVNAGDAAAAMELVCEQARSKTQPQVDIAVAGSARYSPVGELLEKQLQGGKAYAVEPTGTLNGAPVVGFLTLLKFDSSDNICVAAFAPDMANIQGVGPDESSEEFLQQVNDALNAGDASALDGMMCRQPDEGAAQAVREAASFGGSFTMENADISEYFAHAEFTNSEDTIWVYVDYQREDEGPEGFCVLRAQIK
;
A
#
# COMPACT_ATOMS: atom_id res chain seq x y z
N MET A 1 16.95 21.89 -55.63
CA MET A 1 16.92 20.44 -55.41
C MET A 1 15.46 20.04 -55.38
N THR A 2 15.03 19.22 -56.35
CA THR A 2 13.62 18.87 -56.58
C THR A 2 13.38 17.47 -56.04
N TYR A 3 12.41 17.33 -55.12
CA TYR A 3 12.02 16.04 -54.56
C TYR A 3 11.10 15.25 -55.52
N PRO A 4 11.23 13.91 -55.60
CA PRO A 4 10.37 13.07 -56.44
C PRO A 4 8.99 12.84 -55.78
N PRO A 5 7.92 12.62 -56.58
CA PRO A 5 6.56 12.41 -56.08
C PRO A 5 6.38 11.00 -55.50
N GLN A 6 5.64 10.91 -54.38
CA GLN A 6 5.26 9.64 -53.73
C GLN A 6 4.11 8.93 -54.49
N PRO A 7 4.15 7.58 -54.59
CA PRO A 7 3.08 6.79 -55.22
C PRO A 7 1.85 6.64 -54.31
N GLY A 8 0.67 6.76 -54.93
CA GLY A 8 -0.64 6.79 -54.28
C GLY A 8 -1.11 5.47 -53.67
N GLN A 9 -1.96 5.59 -52.64
CA GLN A 9 -2.62 4.49 -51.94
C GLN A 9 -3.78 3.88 -52.77
N PRO A 10 -3.99 2.55 -52.73
CA PRO A 10 -5.12 1.91 -53.39
C PRO A 10 -6.43 2.03 -52.60
N PRO A 11 -7.60 2.06 -53.29
CA PRO A 11 -8.91 2.23 -52.67
C PRO A 11 -9.42 0.91 -52.07
N TYR A 12 -9.82 0.94 -50.80
CA TYR A 12 -10.49 -0.18 -50.15
C TYR A 12 -11.91 -0.35 -50.71
N GLY A 13 -12.16 -1.52 -51.28
CA GLY A 13 -13.46 -1.93 -51.81
C GLY A 13 -14.44 -2.33 -50.70
N GLN A 14 -15.68 -1.85 -50.84
CA GLN A 14 -16.84 -2.34 -50.08
C GLN A 14 -17.15 -3.79 -50.44
N GLN A 15 -17.48 -4.61 -49.44
CA GLN A 15 -17.96 -5.97 -49.62
C GLN A 15 -19.49 -6.03 -49.53
N PRO A 16 -20.19 -6.73 -50.45
CA PRO A 16 -21.66 -6.72 -50.52
C PRO A 16 -22.30 -7.75 -49.59
N ASN A 17 -23.43 -7.33 -49.02
CA ASN A 17 -24.39 -8.08 -48.24
C ASN A 17 -24.92 -9.32 -49.01
N GLY A 18 -24.92 -10.50 -48.39
CA GLY A 18 -25.35 -11.77 -48.98
C GLY A 18 -26.19 -12.64 -48.01
N PRO A 19 -27.42 -13.06 -48.37
CA PRO A 19 -28.36 -13.80 -47.51
C PRO A 19 -28.48 -15.31 -47.82
N TYR A 20 -28.79 -16.10 -46.78
CA TYR A 20 -29.44 -17.45 -46.76
C TYR A 20 -28.87 -18.62 -47.61
N GLY A 21 -28.52 -19.75 -46.96
CA GLY A 21 -28.51 -21.08 -47.62
C GLY A 21 -27.78 -22.26 -46.95
N THR A 22 -28.56 -23.20 -46.38
CA THR A 22 -28.42 -24.70 -46.32
C THR A 22 -27.21 -25.42 -45.68
N PRO A 23 -27.45 -26.53 -44.92
CA PRO A 23 -26.40 -27.39 -44.36
C PRO A 23 -25.92 -28.49 -45.34
N SER A 24 -24.61 -28.70 -45.44
CA SER A 24 -23.99 -29.75 -46.25
C SER A 24 -23.21 -30.75 -45.37
N PRO A 25 -23.44 -32.07 -45.47
CA PRO A 25 -22.76 -33.08 -44.66
C PRO A 25 -21.59 -33.76 -45.42
N GLY A 26 -20.42 -33.82 -44.76
CA GLY A 26 -19.37 -34.81 -45.01
C GLY A 26 -18.10 -34.33 -45.70
N GLY A 27 -16.94 -34.50 -45.03
CA GLY A 27 -15.63 -34.51 -45.70
C GLY A 27 -14.41 -34.15 -44.85
N PHE A 28 -13.69 -35.19 -44.39
CA PHE A 28 -12.24 -35.32 -44.09
C PHE A 28 -11.52 -34.45 -43.03
N PRO A 29 -10.72 -35.06 -42.13
CA PRO A 29 -9.87 -34.32 -41.19
C PRO A 29 -8.51 -33.99 -41.80
N GLN A 30 -8.16 -32.70 -41.88
CA GLN A 30 -6.76 -32.27 -41.99
C GLN A 30 -6.26 -31.79 -40.63
N GLN A 31 -5.19 -32.44 -40.17
CA GLN A 31 -4.36 -32.03 -39.05
C GLN A 31 -3.58 -30.77 -39.45
N GLY A 32 -3.72 -29.70 -38.67
CA GLY A 32 -2.94 -28.49 -38.82
C GLY A 32 -3.07 -27.64 -37.57
N ASN A 33 -2.06 -27.70 -36.70
CA ASN A 33 -1.92 -26.84 -35.53
C ASN A 33 -1.87 -25.37 -35.96
N GLN A 34 -2.88 -24.58 -35.58
CA GLN A 34 -2.82 -23.12 -35.59
C GLN A 34 -3.32 -22.60 -34.24
N TYR A 35 -2.47 -21.82 -33.60
CA TYR A 35 -2.69 -21.10 -32.36
C TYR A 35 -3.90 -20.16 -32.48
N PRO A 36 -4.78 -20.08 -31.46
CA PRO A 36 -5.91 -19.16 -31.46
C PRO A 36 -5.46 -17.73 -31.15
N HIS A 37 -5.70 -16.82 -32.09
CA HIS A 37 -5.81 -15.38 -31.85
C HIS A 37 -7.19 -15.08 -31.22
N PRO A 38 -7.30 -14.39 -30.08
CA PRO A 38 -8.57 -13.84 -29.62
C PRO A 38 -8.89 -12.58 -30.44
N GLN A 39 -9.94 -12.64 -31.25
CA GLN A 39 -10.57 -11.43 -31.80
C GLN A 39 -11.58 -10.88 -30.78
N ALA A 40 -11.36 -9.63 -30.37
CA ALA A 40 -12.31 -8.86 -29.60
C ALA A 40 -13.55 -8.58 -30.45
N LEU A 41 -14.68 -9.13 -30.00
CA LEU A 41 -16.00 -8.99 -30.60
C LEU A 41 -16.69 -7.75 -29.99
N TYR A 42 -16.51 -6.59 -30.61
CA TYR A 42 -17.26 -5.37 -30.26
C TYR A 42 -18.63 -5.41 -30.95
N GLY A 43 -19.70 -5.48 -30.16
CA GLY A 43 -21.06 -5.47 -30.68
C GLY A 43 -22.13 -5.13 -29.64
N GLN A 44 -22.76 -3.98 -29.86
CA GLN A 44 -24.21 -3.74 -29.75
C GLN A 44 -24.79 -3.21 -28.41
N GLN A 45 -24.73 -1.88 -28.28
CA GLN A 45 -25.84 -0.93 -28.08
C GLN A 45 -27.20 -1.50 -27.57
N GLY A 46 -27.55 -1.20 -26.31
CA GLY A 46 -28.87 -1.42 -25.71
C GLY A 46 -29.26 -0.29 -24.74
N GLY A 47 -30.45 0.29 -24.93
CA GLY A 47 -30.87 1.59 -24.41
C GLY A 47 -31.14 1.70 -22.90
N PHE A 48 -30.89 2.90 -22.37
CA PHE A 48 -31.18 3.30 -21.00
C PHE A 48 -32.58 3.90 -20.88
N ASN A 49 -33.36 3.32 -19.97
CA ASN A 49 -34.65 3.81 -19.49
C ASN A 49 -34.38 4.68 -18.24
N PRO A 50 -34.89 5.92 -18.13
CA PRO A 50 -34.66 6.74 -16.95
C PRO A 50 -35.50 6.25 -15.76
N GLN A 51 -34.84 5.74 -14.72
CA GLN A 51 -35.47 5.33 -13.46
C GLN A 51 -35.38 6.47 -12.44
N GLU A 52 -36.52 6.85 -11.87
CA GLU A 52 -36.65 7.92 -10.87
C GLU A 52 -35.82 7.65 -9.59
N PRO A 53 -35.22 8.70 -8.99
CA PRO A 53 -34.35 8.55 -7.83
C PRO A 53 -35.15 8.24 -6.55
N ARG A 54 -34.88 7.08 -5.94
CA ARG A 54 -35.34 6.75 -4.59
C ARG A 54 -34.51 7.52 -3.56
N LYS A 55 -35.19 8.32 -2.71
CA LYS A 55 -34.59 9.00 -1.55
C LYS A 55 -34.05 7.98 -0.54
N SER A 56 -32.72 7.93 -0.37
CA SER A 56 -32.09 7.18 0.72
C SER A 56 -32.01 8.04 1.99
N LYS A 57 -32.32 7.43 3.14
CA LYS A 57 -32.28 8.07 4.47
C LYS A 57 -30.87 8.04 5.09
N THR A 58 -29.84 7.96 4.25
CA THR A 58 -28.45 7.73 4.67
C THR A 58 -27.82 8.96 5.37
N GLY A 59 -28.38 10.15 5.17
CA GLY A 59 -27.85 11.39 5.77
C GLY A 59 -27.99 11.53 7.30
N LEU A 60 -28.79 10.70 7.97
CA LEU A 60 -29.00 10.81 9.43
C LEU A 60 -27.99 9.98 10.25
N ILE A 61 -27.50 8.86 9.71
CA ILE A 61 -26.62 7.95 10.46
C ILE A 61 -25.20 8.54 10.55
N VAL A 62 -24.73 9.18 9.49
CA VAL A 62 -23.42 9.86 9.44
C VAL A 62 -23.36 11.09 10.37
N GLY A 63 -24.51 11.71 10.66
CA GLY A 63 -24.59 12.85 11.59
C GLY A 63 -24.41 12.48 13.07
N VAL A 64 -24.71 11.25 13.47
CA VAL A 64 -24.65 10.81 14.89
C VAL A 64 -23.26 10.27 15.25
N SER A 65 -22.55 9.64 14.30
CA SER A 65 -21.19 9.12 14.54
C SER A 65 -20.16 10.21 14.83
N THR A 66 -20.26 11.36 14.16
CA THR A 66 -19.29 12.46 14.34
C THR A 66 -19.42 13.13 15.71
N ALA A 67 -20.63 13.20 16.28
CA ALA A 67 -20.84 13.76 17.61
C ALA A 67 -20.23 12.88 18.73
N ALA A 68 -20.23 11.55 18.55
CA ALA A 68 -19.62 10.63 19.51
C ALA A 68 -18.09 10.72 19.51
N VAL A 69 -17.47 10.87 18.34
CA VAL A 69 -16.01 10.98 18.22
C VAL A 69 -15.48 12.29 18.82
N VAL A 70 -16.20 13.40 18.65
CA VAL A 70 -15.84 14.68 19.27
C VAL A 70 -15.96 14.62 20.81
N LEU A 71 -16.98 13.93 21.34
CA LEU A 71 -17.14 13.73 22.79
C LEU A 71 -16.02 12.88 23.39
N VAL A 72 -15.60 11.81 22.71
CA VAL A 72 -14.50 10.94 23.16
C VAL A 72 -13.15 11.69 23.10
N ALA A 73 -12.90 12.46 22.04
CA ALA A 73 -11.69 13.28 21.94
C ALA A 73 -11.62 14.36 23.04
N PHE A 74 -12.77 14.97 23.41
CA PHE A 74 -12.85 15.96 24.50
C PHE A 74 -12.65 15.32 25.88
N LEU A 75 -13.09 14.07 26.09
CA LEU A 75 -12.83 13.34 27.34
C LEU A 75 -11.35 12.93 27.47
N ILE A 76 -10.68 12.56 26.37
CA ILE A 76 -9.27 12.17 26.40
C ILE A 76 -8.37 13.40 26.61
N THR A 77 -8.67 14.53 25.95
CA THR A 77 -7.87 15.77 26.12
C THR A 77 -8.18 16.51 27.42
N GLY A 78 -9.39 16.38 27.98
CA GLY A 78 -9.77 16.99 29.25
C GLY A 78 -9.22 16.28 30.51
N LEU A 79 -8.81 15.01 30.42
CA LEU A 79 -8.35 14.20 31.56
C LEU A 79 -6.81 13.99 31.62
N VAL A 80 -6.06 14.43 30.62
CA VAL A 80 -4.58 14.25 30.56
C VAL A 80 -3.81 15.52 30.98
N ALA A 81 -4.50 16.65 31.21
CA ALA A 81 -3.95 17.79 31.93
C ALA A 81 -4.40 17.76 33.40
N PRO A 82 -3.53 17.44 34.38
CA PRO A 82 -3.91 17.48 35.78
C PRO A 82 -3.91 18.94 36.26
N GLY A 83 -5.08 19.53 36.52
CA GLY A 83 -5.10 20.83 37.22
C GLY A 83 -6.31 21.76 37.10
N PHE A 84 -7.55 21.30 36.85
CA PHE A 84 -8.71 22.22 36.84
C PHE A 84 -9.97 21.74 37.57
N LEU A 85 -10.00 20.55 38.19
CA LEU A 85 -11.26 20.02 38.77
C LEU A 85 -11.17 19.38 40.17
N LEU A 86 -10.21 19.76 41.03
CA LEU A 86 -10.29 19.41 42.46
C LEU A 86 -9.63 20.47 43.35
N ASP A 87 -10.43 21.43 43.83
CA ASP A 87 -10.21 22.13 45.09
C ASP A 87 -11.56 22.16 45.85
N ALA A 88 -11.47 22.04 47.19
CA ALA A 88 -12.51 21.77 48.19
C ALA A 88 -12.90 20.27 48.32
N ASP A 89 -12.71 19.56 49.45
CA ASP A 89 -12.82 19.98 50.85
C ASP A 89 -11.97 19.14 51.84
N GLU A 90 -11.67 19.79 52.98
CA GLU A 90 -11.24 19.30 54.31
C GLU A 90 -12.27 18.27 54.88
N SER A 91 -12.07 17.35 55.83
CA SER A 91 -11.23 17.28 57.03
C SER A 91 -11.18 15.84 57.61
N THR A 92 -10.21 15.62 58.51
CA THR A 92 -10.21 14.75 59.71
C THR A 92 -10.02 13.21 59.64
N ASN A 93 -8.82 12.83 60.13
CA ASN A 93 -8.53 11.97 61.29
C ASN A 93 -8.29 10.44 61.18
N ASP A 94 -7.22 10.09 61.92
CA ASP A 94 -6.93 8.87 62.69
C ASP A 94 -6.07 7.72 62.11
N GLU A 95 -4.79 7.78 62.56
CA GLU A 95 -4.05 6.78 63.35
C GLU A 95 -3.88 5.31 62.90
N LYS A 96 -2.60 4.96 62.67
CA LYS A 96 -1.81 3.93 63.40
C LYS A 96 -2.20 2.44 63.28
N ALA A 97 -1.27 1.63 62.76
CA ALA A 97 -0.53 0.61 63.54
C ALA A 97 0.39 -0.25 62.65
N ALA A 98 1.48 -0.72 63.27
CA ALA A 98 2.54 -1.55 62.73
C ALA A 98 2.28 -3.07 62.84
N ALA A 99 2.95 -3.88 62.00
CA ALA A 99 3.51 -5.23 62.27
C ALA A 99 4.09 -5.78 60.94
N ALA A 100 5.37 -6.13 60.77
CA ALA A 100 6.20 -7.19 61.39
C ALA A 100 5.81 -8.64 60.97
N GLY A 101 6.77 -9.34 60.33
CA GLY A 101 6.77 -10.81 60.08
C GLY A 101 7.53 -11.15 58.78
N SER A 102 8.84 -11.44 58.78
CA SER A 102 9.59 -12.62 59.27
C SER A 102 9.62 -13.82 58.29
N SER A 103 10.80 -14.01 57.67
CA SER A 103 11.57 -15.23 57.35
C SER A 103 10.88 -16.58 57.08
N THR A 104 11.39 -17.36 56.11
CA THR A 104 12.14 -18.64 56.31
C THR A 104 12.44 -19.42 55.01
N ASN A 105 13.75 -19.62 54.75
CA ASN A 105 14.54 -20.75 54.23
C ASN A 105 14.01 -21.78 53.19
N THR A 106 14.83 -21.91 52.13
CA THR A 106 15.39 -23.08 51.41
C THR A 106 15.14 -24.51 51.93
N PRO A 107 15.19 -25.51 51.01
CA PRO A 107 16.37 -26.39 50.96
C PRO A 107 16.88 -26.76 49.54
N THR A 108 18.16 -27.14 49.53
CA THR A 108 19.11 -27.39 48.44
C THR A 108 19.17 -28.89 48.02
N ASN A 109 19.81 -29.13 46.86
CA ASN A 109 20.59 -30.32 46.38
C ASN A 109 19.95 -31.33 45.39
N PRO A 110 20.76 -32.07 44.56
CA PRO A 110 21.91 -31.68 43.74
C PRO A 110 21.93 -32.30 42.30
N ALA A 111 22.81 -31.74 41.44
CA ALA A 111 23.64 -32.38 40.41
C ALA A 111 23.04 -33.37 39.38
N GLY A 112 22.96 -32.91 38.13
CA GLY A 112 22.89 -33.75 36.92
C GLY A 112 23.47 -33.00 35.73
N SER A 113 24.69 -33.36 35.34
CA SER A 113 25.52 -32.73 34.31
C SER A 113 24.97 -32.99 32.90
N GLY A 114 24.84 -31.93 32.11
CA GLY A 114 24.51 -31.96 30.69
C GLY A 114 24.74 -30.59 30.09
N ALA A 115 25.97 -30.32 29.66
CA ALA A 115 26.35 -29.08 29.02
C ALA A 115 25.66 -28.97 27.65
N VAL A 116 24.64 -28.12 27.58
CA VAL A 116 24.20 -27.47 26.35
C VAL A 116 24.30 -25.98 26.63
N THR A 117 25.08 -25.29 25.81
CA THR A 117 25.36 -23.86 25.91
C THR A 117 24.05 -23.10 25.87
N SER A 118 23.57 -22.64 27.03
CA SER A 118 22.46 -21.70 27.14
C SER A 118 22.88 -20.39 26.50
N SER A 119 22.31 -20.10 25.34
CA SER A 119 22.21 -18.73 24.84
C SER A 119 21.38 -17.96 25.87
N ASP A 120 21.98 -16.96 26.51
CA ASP A 120 21.26 -16.00 27.35
C ASP A 120 20.10 -15.42 26.54
N GLN A 121 18.87 -15.82 26.92
CA GLN A 121 17.65 -15.22 26.43
C GLN A 121 17.48 -13.89 27.16
N THR A 122 18.29 -12.91 26.76
CA THR A 122 18.10 -11.51 27.14
C THR A 122 16.74 -11.07 26.66
N THR A 123 15.85 -10.75 27.60
CA THR A 123 14.65 -9.95 27.35
C THR A 123 15.03 -8.78 26.45
N PRO A 124 14.26 -8.50 25.38
CA PRO A 124 14.58 -7.44 24.44
C PRO A 124 14.53 -6.11 25.16
N THR A 125 15.71 -5.59 25.52
CA THR A 125 15.89 -4.19 25.92
C THR A 125 15.29 -3.35 24.81
N SER A 126 14.36 -2.44 25.14
CA SER A 126 13.75 -1.51 24.19
C SER A 126 14.80 -0.89 23.28
N ALA A 127 14.92 -1.42 22.07
CA ALA A 127 15.93 -0.98 21.13
C ALA A 127 15.45 0.35 20.54
N THR A 128 16.19 1.42 20.85
CA THR A 128 15.92 2.78 20.35
C THR A 128 16.57 3.03 18.99
N ASP A 129 17.36 2.08 18.50
CA ASP A 129 18.05 2.14 17.21
C ASP A 129 17.27 1.35 16.14
N PRO A 130 16.86 1.99 15.03
CA PRO A 130 16.01 1.34 14.03
C PRO A 130 16.74 0.22 13.29
N VAL A 131 18.08 0.29 13.12
CA VAL A 131 18.87 -0.79 12.48
C VAL A 131 18.84 -2.05 13.35
N SER A 132 18.99 -1.90 14.66
CA SER A 132 18.91 -2.99 15.63
C SER A 132 17.52 -3.64 15.64
N VAL A 133 16.44 -2.86 15.61
CA VAL A 133 15.06 -3.42 15.55
C VAL A 133 14.83 -4.18 14.24
N ALA A 134 15.23 -3.60 13.11
CA ALA A 134 15.09 -4.24 11.80
C ALA A 134 15.91 -5.55 11.73
N THR A 135 17.14 -5.54 12.23
CA THR A 135 18.01 -6.72 12.29
C THR A 135 17.41 -7.81 13.17
N ASN A 136 16.97 -7.48 14.39
CA ASN A 136 16.33 -8.44 15.29
C ASN A 136 15.06 -9.06 14.69
N PHE A 137 14.26 -8.26 13.97
CA PHE A 137 13.08 -8.76 13.27
C PHE A 137 13.45 -9.75 12.17
N LEU A 138 14.42 -9.44 11.32
CA LEU A 138 14.85 -10.37 10.26
C LEU A 138 15.53 -11.62 10.83
N GLU A 139 16.27 -11.51 11.93
CA GLU A 139 16.88 -12.66 12.60
C GLU A 139 15.82 -13.61 13.16
N THR A 140 14.76 -13.10 13.79
CA THR A 140 13.65 -13.92 14.29
C THR A 140 12.88 -14.59 13.15
N VAL A 141 12.61 -13.87 12.05
CA VAL A 141 12.02 -14.46 10.83
C VAL A 141 12.93 -15.56 10.25
N ASN A 142 14.24 -15.29 10.12
CA ASN A 142 15.23 -16.26 9.64
C ASN A 142 15.33 -17.49 10.55
N ALA A 143 15.17 -17.32 11.87
CA ALA A 143 15.14 -18.41 12.84
C ALA A 143 13.85 -19.25 12.77
N GLY A 144 12.85 -18.79 12.02
CA GLY A 144 11.53 -19.42 11.94
C GLY A 144 10.66 -19.15 13.18
N ASP A 145 10.97 -18.13 13.97
CA ASP A 145 10.25 -17.77 15.19
C ASP A 145 9.25 -16.63 14.92
N ALA A 146 8.10 -17.01 14.37
CA ALA A 146 7.01 -16.08 14.07
C ALA A 146 6.51 -15.35 15.32
N ALA A 147 6.48 -16.03 16.48
CA ALA A 147 5.99 -15.42 17.72
C ALA A 147 6.92 -14.30 18.19
N ALA A 148 8.23 -14.55 18.22
CA ALA A 148 9.23 -13.54 18.59
C ALA A 148 9.26 -12.37 17.60
N ALA A 149 9.13 -12.64 16.29
CA ALA A 149 9.06 -11.60 15.28
C ALA A 149 7.86 -10.66 15.49
N MET A 150 6.70 -11.22 15.86
CA MET A 150 5.47 -10.46 16.08
C MET A 150 5.45 -9.62 17.36
N GLU A 151 6.34 -9.89 18.33
CA GLU A 151 6.55 -9.01 19.47
C GLU A 151 7.23 -7.68 19.09
N LEU A 152 7.94 -7.64 17.96
CA LEU A 152 8.57 -6.43 17.43
C LEU A 152 7.62 -5.60 16.54
N VAL A 153 6.44 -6.14 16.21
CA VAL A 153 5.45 -5.49 15.34
C VAL A 153 4.59 -4.53 16.14
N CYS A 154 4.35 -3.33 15.59
CA CYS A 154 3.46 -2.34 16.18
C CYS A 154 2.07 -2.96 16.40
N GLU A 155 1.46 -2.76 17.57
CA GLU A 155 0.19 -3.40 17.96
C GLU A 155 -0.90 -3.26 16.87
N GLN A 156 -1.04 -2.06 16.31
CA GLN A 156 -2.01 -1.75 15.25
C GLN A 156 -1.73 -2.41 13.89
N ALA A 157 -0.49 -2.88 13.66
CA ALA A 157 -0.07 -3.53 12.43
C ALA A 157 -0.10 -5.07 12.52
N ARG A 158 -0.24 -5.65 13.72
CA ARG A 158 -0.11 -7.10 13.94
C ARG A 158 -1.02 -7.92 13.04
N SER A 159 -2.28 -7.54 12.87
CA SER A 159 -3.23 -8.28 12.03
C SER A 159 -2.85 -8.31 10.55
N LYS A 160 -2.19 -7.26 10.04
CA LYS A 160 -1.75 -7.17 8.63
C LYS A 160 -0.39 -7.81 8.40
N THR A 161 0.48 -7.74 9.40
CA THR A 161 1.86 -8.27 9.32
C THR A 161 1.93 -9.78 9.59
N GLN A 162 1.05 -10.32 10.44
CA GLN A 162 1.06 -11.75 10.80
C GLN A 162 1.08 -12.69 9.59
N PRO A 163 0.19 -12.55 8.57
CA PRO A 163 0.18 -13.47 7.44
C PRO A 163 1.50 -13.42 6.64
N GLN A 164 2.14 -12.26 6.59
CA GLN A 164 3.40 -12.05 5.86
C GLN A 164 4.58 -12.70 6.60
N VAL A 165 4.60 -12.58 7.93
CA VAL A 165 5.57 -13.31 8.78
C VAL A 165 5.37 -14.82 8.65
N ASP A 166 4.12 -15.29 8.68
CA ASP A 166 3.81 -16.71 8.55
C ASP A 166 4.29 -17.27 7.19
N ILE A 167 4.07 -16.53 6.09
CA ILE A 167 4.59 -16.89 4.75
C ILE A 167 6.11 -16.98 4.76
N ALA A 168 6.80 -15.98 5.33
CA ALA A 168 8.26 -15.94 5.37
C ALA A 168 8.84 -17.12 6.17
N VAL A 169 8.28 -17.39 7.34
CA VAL A 169 8.70 -18.47 8.24
C VAL A 169 8.42 -19.83 7.61
N ALA A 170 7.20 -20.04 7.07
CA ALA A 170 6.85 -21.29 6.40
C ALA A 170 7.72 -21.53 5.16
N GLY A 171 8.07 -20.47 4.43
CA GLY A 171 8.95 -20.52 3.28
C GLY A 171 10.45 -20.57 3.63
N SER A 172 10.82 -20.72 4.91
CA SER A 172 12.22 -20.77 5.36
C SER A 172 13.05 -19.58 4.88
N ALA A 173 12.50 -18.37 4.99
CA ALA A 173 13.16 -17.16 4.51
C ALA A 173 14.57 -16.98 5.11
N ARG A 174 15.47 -16.42 4.31
CA ARG A 174 16.86 -16.09 4.68
C ARG A 174 17.23 -14.72 4.13
N TYR A 175 16.92 -13.68 4.90
CA TYR A 175 17.32 -12.30 4.58
C TYR A 175 18.74 -12.00 5.06
N SER A 176 19.45 -11.18 4.30
CA SER A 176 20.74 -10.62 4.69
C SER A 176 20.55 -9.56 5.79
N PRO A 177 21.59 -9.26 6.59
CA PRO A 177 21.58 -8.16 7.55
C PRO A 177 21.19 -6.83 6.90
N VAL A 178 20.49 -6.00 7.67
CA VAL A 178 19.97 -4.71 7.21
C VAL A 178 21.13 -3.74 7.00
N GLY A 179 21.12 -3.07 5.84
CA GLY A 179 22.03 -1.98 5.52
C GLY A 179 21.56 -0.63 6.08
N GLU A 180 21.83 0.44 5.32
CA GLU A 180 21.31 1.77 5.63
C GLU A 180 19.78 1.82 5.44
N LEU A 181 19.09 2.47 6.39
CA LEU A 181 17.64 2.67 6.36
C LEU A 181 17.32 4.01 5.69
N LEU A 182 16.29 4.03 4.85
CA LEU A 182 15.71 5.27 4.34
C LEU A 182 14.83 5.90 5.42
N GLU A 183 15.26 7.03 5.97
CA GLU A 183 14.49 7.79 6.96
C GLU A 183 13.53 8.78 6.26
N LYS A 184 12.27 8.81 6.70
CA LYS A 184 11.25 9.78 6.29
C LYS A 184 10.55 10.36 7.50
N GLN A 185 10.50 11.69 7.60
CA GLN A 185 9.74 12.38 8.65
C GLN A 185 8.23 12.28 8.34
N LEU A 186 7.43 11.90 9.34
CA LEU A 186 5.97 11.87 9.30
C LEU A 186 5.39 12.92 10.26
N GLN A 187 4.11 13.24 10.12
CA GLN A 187 3.41 13.98 11.18
C GLN A 187 3.29 13.08 12.43
N GLY A 188 3.97 13.47 13.52
CA GLY A 188 3.94 12.74 14.78
C GLY A 188 4.99 11.61 14.90
N GLY A 189 6.01 11.58 14.05
CA GLY A 189 7.10 10.61 14.18
C GLY A 189 8.01 10.50 12.96
N LYS A 190 8.73 9.39 12.89
CA LYS A 190 9.62 9.00 11.78
C LYS A 190 9.24 7.62 11.27
N ALA A 191 9.39 7.43 9.97
CA ALA A 191 9.37 6.13 9.32
C ALA A 191 10.77 5.77 8.82
N TYR A 192 11.08 4.48 8.88
CA TYR A 192 12.30 3.91 8.34
C TYR A 192 11.91 2.80 7.38
N ALA A 193 12.47 2.78 6.18
CA ALA A 193 12.22 1.74 5.19
C ALA A 193 13.52 1.07 4.76
N VAL A 194 13.45 -0.24 4.49
CA VAL A 194 14.53 -1.01 3.89
C VAL A 194 13.96 -2.15 3.05
N GLU A 195 14.71 -2.51 2.01
CA GLU A 195 14.44 -3.63 1.12
C GLU A 195 15.39 -4.78 1.43
N PRO A 196 15.04 -5.68 2.38
CA PRO A 196 15.90 -6.80 2.70
C PRO A 196 16.02 -7.75 1.50
N THR A 197 17.25 -8.10 1.13
CA THR A 197 17.53 -9.09 0.08
C THR A 197 17.81 -10.44 0.70
N GLY A 198 17.33 -11.51 0.06
CA GLY A 198 17.45 -12.84 0.63
C GLY A 198 16.98 -13.97 -0.26
N THR A 199 16.59 -15.07 0.38
CA THR A 199 15.88 -16.17 -0.30
C THR A 199 14.59 -16.53 0.44
N LEU A 200 13.58 -16.98 -0.31
CA LEU A 200 12.33 -17.56 0.18
C LEU A 200 12.08 -18.84 -0.61
N ASN A 201 11.88 -19.97 0.05
CA ASN A 201 11.83 -21.30 -0.59
C ASN A 201 13.07 -21.60 -1.47
N GLY A 202 14.23 -21.02 -1.11
CA GLY A 202 15.47 -21.11 -1.90
C GLY A 202 15.52 -20.27 -3.16
N ALA A 203 14.44 -19.58 -3.54
CA ALA A 203 14.43 -18.60 -4.63
C ALA A 203 14.88 -17.23 -4.12
N PRO A 204 15.63 -16.43 -4.91
CA PRO A 204 16.02 -15.09 -4.51
C PRO A 204 14.80 -14.17 -4.41
N VAL A 205 14.73 -13.36 -3.36
CA VAL A 205 13.65 -12.39 -3.12
C VAL A 205 14.19 -11.05 -2.65
N VAL A 206 13.42 -10.00 -2.92
CA VAL A 206 13.56 -8.68 -2.30
C VAL A 206 12.29 -8.45 -1.49
N GLY A 207 12.44 -8.36 -0.17
CA GLY A 207 11.36 -8.02 0.73
C GLY A 207 11.23 -6.51 0.90
N PHE A 208 10.25 -6.11 1.70
CA PHE A 208 10.06 -4.73 2.14
C PHE A 208 9.77 -4.71 3.63
N LEU A 209 10.44 -3.84 4.36
CA LEU A 209 10.29 -3.68 5.81
C LEU A 209 10.18 -2.20 6.15
N THR A 210 9.12 -1.83 6.86
CA THR A 210 8.92 -0.48 7.39
C THR A 210 8.87 -0.51 8.90
N LEU A 211 9.58 0.42 9.53
CA LEU A 211 9.55 0.67 10.97
C LEU A 211 8.98 2.07 11.25
N LEU A 212 8.33 2.24 12.40
CA LEU A 212 7.85 3.52 12.87
C LEU A 212 8.43 3.86 14.24
N LYS A 213 8.78 5.13 14.42
CA LYS A 213 9.09 5.76 15.71
C LYS A 213 8.11 6.92 15.92
N PHE A 214 7.25 6.84 16.93
CA PHE A 214 6.30 7.93 17.23
C PHE A 214 6.95 8.97 18.14
N ASP A 215 6.65 10.26 17.99
CA ASP A 215 7.24 11.31 18.83
C ASP A 215 6.86 11.17 20.32
N SER A 216 5.72 10.53 20.59
CA SER A 216 5.24 10.23 21.94
C SER A 216 5.92 9.03 22.60
N SER A 217 6.74 8.26 21.87
CA SER A 217 7.38 7.05 22.39
C SER A 217 8.79 6.86 21.83
N ASP A 218 9.75 6.53 22.69
CA ASP A 218 11.08 6.18 22.19
C ASP A 218 11.17 4.82 21.49
N ASN A 219 10.11 4.02 21.59
CA ASN A 219 10.03 2.69 21.00
C ASN A 219 9.90 2.76 19.48
N ILE A 220 10.67 1.89 18.82
CA ILE A 220 10.57 1.62 17.38
C ILE A 220 9.95 0.24 17.21
N CYS A 221 8.99 0.13 16.31
CA CYS A 221 8.32 -1.13 16.00
C CYS A 221 8.14 -1.32 14.50
N VAL A 222 7.96 -2.57 14.07
CA VAL A 222 7.72 -2.93 12.67
C VAL A 222 6.27 -2.61 12.33
N ALA A 223 6.07 -1.75 11.34
CA ALA A 223 4.75 -1.31 10.89
C ALA A 223 4.25 -2.07 9.67
N ALA A 224 5.16 -2.58 8.83
CA ALA A 224 4.83 -3.43 7.70
C ALA A 224 6.01 -4.34 7.36
N PHE A 225 5.70 -5.55 6.92
CA PHE A 225 6.67 -6.48 6.38
C PHE A 225 6.03 -7.23 5.21
N ALA A 226 6.72 -7.27 4.08
CA ALA A 226 6.37 -8.09 2.92
C ALA A 226 7.60 -8.93 2.54
N PRO A 227 7.52 -10.26 2.58
CA PRO A 227 8.69 -11.11 2.41
C PRO A 227 9.19 -11.21 0.97
N ASP A 228 8.33 -10.96 0.00
CA ASP A 228 8.64 -11.08 -1.42
C ASP A 228 7.79 -10.08 -2.20
N MET A 229 8.37 -8.93 -2.54
CA MET A 229 7.70 -7.91 -3.35
C MET A 229 7.40 -8.40 -4.78
N ALA A 230 8.15 -9.39 -5.28
CA ALA A 230 7.95 -9.90 -6.63
C ALA A 230 6.81 -10.92 -6.72
N ASN A 231 6.30 -11.42 -5.59
CA ASN A 231 5.29 -12.48 -5.56
C ASN A 231 4.00 -12.05 -4.85
N ILE A 232 3.89 -10.76 -4.52
CA ILE A 232 2.59 -10.11 -4.31
C ILE A 232 1.83 -9.98 -5.65
N GLN A 233 2.52 -10.24 -6.78
CA GLN A 233 2.07 -10.33 -8.19
C GLN A 233 0.88 -11.27 -8.50
N GLY A 234 0.20 -11.84 -7.50
CA GLY A 234 -1.03 -12.62 -7.68
C GLY A 234 -2.32 -11.79 -7.60
N VAL A 235 -2.25 -10.54 -7.14
CA VAL A 235 -3.37 -9.59 -7.08
C VAL A 235 -2.85 -8.19 -7.44
N GLY A 236 -2.04 -8.12 -8.49
CA GLY A 236 -1.81 -6.84 -9.15
C GLY A 236 -3.07 -6.45 -9.91
N PRO A 237 -3.38 -5.15 -10.05
CA PRO A 237 -4.44 -4.72 -10.96
C PRO A 237 -4.30 -5.34 -12.34
N ASP A 238 -5.43 -5.63 -12.98
CA ASP A 238 -5.48 -6.06 -14.38
C ASP A 238 -4.84 -5.03 -15.34
N GLU A 239 -4.65 -3.81 -14.86
CA GLU A 239 -3.97 -2.70 -15.52
C GLU A 239 -2.67 -2.36 -14.78
N SER A 240 -1.55 -2.38 -15.49
CA SER A 240 -0.26 -2.00 -14.88
C SER A 240 -0.23 -0.51 -14.55
N SER A 241 0.50 -0.13 -13.49
CA SER A 241 0.75 1.28 -13.16
C SER A 241 1.39 2.07 -14.31
N GLU A 242 2.14 1.37 -15.18
CA GLU A 242 2.70 1.94 -16.42
C GLU A 242 1.61 2.31 -17.43
N GLU A 243 0.63 1.44 -17.67
CA GLU A 243 -0.51 1.72 -18.54
C GLU A 243 -1.34 2.89 -18.01
N PHE A 244 -1.55 2.96 -16.70
CA PHE A 244 -2.26 4.08 -16.09
C PHE A 244 -1.49 5.40 -16.24
N LEU A 245 -0.17 5.42 -16.00
CA LEU A 245 0.66 6.59 -16.25
C LEU A 245 0.66 7.02 -17.73
N GLN A 246 0.59 6.06 -18.65
CA GLN A 246 0.41 6.35 -20.07
C GLN A 246 -0.95 6.99 -20.35
N GLN A 247 -2.05 6.55 -19.70
CA GLN A 247 -3.35 7.21 -19.82
C GLN A 247 -3.32 8.64 -19.29
N VAL A 248 -2.63 8.88 -18.17
CA VAL A 248 -2.40 10.24 -17.66
C VAL A 248 -1.65 11.10 -18.68
N ASN A 249 -0.58 10.56 -19.29
CA ASN A 249 0.17 11.25 -20.34
C ASN A 249 -0.71 11.59 -21.55
N ASP A 250 -1.52 10.64 -22.01
CA ASP A 250 -2.41 10.82 -23.16
C ASP A 250 -3.47 11.88 -22.86
N ALA A 251 -4.04 11.90 -21.65
CA ALA A 251 -5.01 12.90 -21.21
C ALA A 251 -4.38 14.30 -21.08
N LEU A 252 -3.16 14.42 -20.54
CA LEU A 252 -2.40 15.67 -20.50
C LEU A 252 -2.16 16.21 -21.92
N ASN A 253 -1.70 15.35 -22.83
CA ASN A 253 -1.43 15.71 -24.23
C ASN A 253 -2.69 16.07 -25.03
N ALA A 254 -3.84 15.51 -24.66
CA ALA A 254 -5.14 15.88 -25.23
C ALA A 254 -5.72 17.17 -24.64
N GLY A 255 -5.14 17.70 -23.55
CA GLY A 255 -5.73 18.77 -22.76
C GLY A 255 -7.07 18.36 -22.12
N ASP A 256 -7.29 17.06 -21.87
CA ASP A 256 -8.54 16.54 -21.35
C ASP A 256 -8.59 16.61 -19.82
N ALA A 257 -8.86 17.82 -19.34
CA ALA A 257 -9.01 18.10 -17.91
C ALA A 257 -10.15 17.27 -17.25
N SER A 258 -11.15 16.82 -18.02
CA SER A 258 -12.26 16.02 -17.47
C SER A 258 -11.84 14.56 -17.26
N ALA A 259 -11.08 13.99 -18.18
CA ALA A 259 -10.46 12.68 -18.01
C ALA A 259 -9.51 12.67 -16.81
N LEU A 260 -8.64 13.69 -16.68
CA LEU A 260 -7.73 13.81 -15.55
C LEU A 260 -8.45 13.94 -14.20
N ASP A 261 -9.56 14.69 -14.14
CA ASP A 261 -10.38 14.78 -12.92
C ASP A 261 -11.00 13.42 -12.55
N GLY A 262 -11.39 12.63 -13.56
CA GLY A 262 -11.88 11.26 -13.38
C GLY A 262 -10.81 10.25 -12.96
N MET A 263 -9.53 10.56 -13.19
CA MET A 263 -8.37 9.76 -12.77
C MET A 263 -7.93 10.08 -11.33
N MET A 264 -8.49 11.09 -10.67
CA MET A 264 -8.11 11.47 -9.32
C MET A 264 -8.55 10.43 -8.27
N CYS A 265 -7.71 10.22 -7.27
CA CYS A 265 -8.11 9.44 -6.10
C CYS A 265 -9.29 10.12 -5.38
N ARG A 266 -10.07 9.34 -4.63
CA ARG A 266 -11.22 9.88 -3.88
C ARG A 266 -10.82 10.95 -2.86
N GLN A 267 -9.62 10.83 -2.31
CA GLN A 267 -9.01 11.79 -1.39
C GLN A 267 -7.63 12.17 -1.90
N PRO A 268 -7.54 13.00 -2.95
CA PRO A 268 -6.26 13.41 -3.46
C PRO A 268 -5.63 14.44 -2.52
N ASP A 269 -4.32 14.56 -2.55
CA ASP A 269 -3.61 15.59 -1.81
C ASP A 269 -4.05 16.99 -2.23
N GLU A 270 -3.97 17.93 -1.29
CA GLU A 270 -4.36 19.33 -1.53
C GLU A 270 -3.60 19.90 -2.74
N GLY A 271 -4.33 20.45 -3.69
CA GLY A 271 -3.78 21.03 -4.92
C GLY A 271 -3.52 20.05 -6.07
N ALA A 272 -3.58 18.72 -5.85
CA ALA A 272 -3.30 17.75 -6.92
C ALA A 272 -4.25 17.89 -8.12
N ALA A 273 -5.56 17.97 -7.86
CA ALA A 273 -6.57 18.17 -8.90
C ALA A 273 -6.41 19.52 -9.63
N GLN A 274 -5.93 20.57 -8.93
CA GLN A 274 -5.65 21.85 -9.56
C GLN A 274 -4.42 21.77 -10.46
N ALA A 275 -3.35 21.13 -10.00
CA ALA A 275 -2.10 20.96 -10.75
C ALA A 275 -2.32 20.20 -12.06
N VAL A 276 -3.07 19.08 -12.06
CA VAL A 276 -3.32 18.34 -13.31
C VAL A 276 -4.16 19.14 -14.31
N ARG A 277 -5.15 19.92 -13.84
CA ARG A 277 -5.97 20.77 -14.73
C ARG A 277 -5.17 21.93 -15.30
N GLU A 278 -4.29 22.52 -14.48
CA GLU A 278 -3.41 23.59 -14.91
C GLU A 278 -2.40 23.08 -15.95
N ALA A 279 -1.78 21.92 -15.71
CA ALA A 279 -0.88 21.30 -16.69
C ALA A 279 -1.59 20.94 -18.00
N ALA A 280 -2.82 20.41 -17.95
CA ALA A 280 -3.63 20.17 -19.15
C ALA A 280 -3.93 21.45 -19.95
N SER A 281 -3.90 22.62 -19.30
CA SER A 281 -4.12 23.92 -19.96
C SER A 281 -2.88 24.51 -20.62
N PHE A 282 -1.67 24.03 -20.29
CA PHE A 282 -0.42 24.48 -20.92
C PHE A 282 -0.38 24.16 -22.41
N GLY A 283 -1.04 23.07 -22.82
CA GLY A 283 -0.96 22.55 -24.18
C GLY A 283 0.45 22.04 -24.52
N GLY A 284 0.69 21.75 -25.79
CA GLY A 284 1.94 21.14 -26.24
C GLY A 284 1.97 19.63 -25.99
N SER A 285 3.16 19.05 -26.11
CA SER A 285 3.37 17.61 -25.93
C SER A 285 4.24 17.37 -24.70
N PHE A 286 3.65 16.76 -23.68
CA PHE A 286 4.33 16.19 -22.54
C PHE A 286 4.98 14.86 -22.92
N THR A 287 6.20 14.66 -22.42
CA THR A 287 6.94 13.40 -22.48
C THR A 287 7.04 12.86 -21.06
N MET A 288 6.74 11.57 -20.88
CA MET A 288 6.94 10.90 -19.61
C MET A 288 8.43 10.58 -19.41
N GLU A 289 8.99 11.05 -18.30
CA GLU A 289 10.37 10.89 -17.89
C GLU A 289 10.43 10.42 -16.42
N ASN A 290 11.57 9.87 -16.01
CA ASN A 290 11.87 9.51 -14.62
C ASN A 290 10.75 8.67 -13.94
N ALA A 291 10.16 7.74 -14.69
CA ALA A 291 9.11 6.87 -14.17
C ALA A 291 9.71 5.83 -13.20
N ASP A 292 9.16 5.77 -12.00
CA ASP A 292 9.45 4.75 -10.99
C ASP A 292 8.14 4.05 -10.65
N ILE A 293 8.10 2.76 -10.99
CA ILE A 293 6.88 1.98 -11.10
C ILE A 293 6.98 0.82 -10.13
N SER A 294 6.00 0.73 -9.23
CA SER A 294 5.77 -0.43 -8.37
C SER A 294 4.36 -0.98 -8.58
N GLU A 295 4.07 -2.11 -7.94
CA GLU A 295 2.76 -2.75 -7.98
C GLU A 295 1.64 -1.90 -7.37
N TYR A 296 1.97 -1.05 -6.38
CA TYR A 296 0.97 -0.31 -5.59
C TYR A 296 1.01 1.19 -5.80
N PHE A 297 2.13 1.71 -6.28
CA PHE A 297 2.30 3.12 -6.55
C PHE A 297 3.22 3.28 -7.75
N ALA A 298 3.05 4.38 -8.46
CA ALA A 298 4.05 4.80 -9.42
C ALA A 298 4.17 6.31 -9.38
N HIS A 299 5.28 6.82 -9.87
CA HIS A 299 5.41 8.24 -10.12
C HIS A 299 6.19 8.49 -11.39
N ALA A 300 5.91 9.60 -12.04
CA ALA A 300 6.61 10.04 -13.23
C ALA A 300 6.66 11.56 -13.29
N GLU A 301 7.62 12.08 -14.04
CA GLU A 301 7.69 13.47 -14.45
C GLU A 301 7.17 13.57 -15.88
N PHE A 302 6.20 14.44 -16.11
CA PHE A 302 5.74 14.77 -17.45
C PHE A 302 6.31 16.14 -17.82
N THR A 303 7.22 16.16 -18.78
CA THR A 303 7.98 17.35 -19.18
C THR A 303 7.49 17.86 -20.53
N ASN A 304 7.30 19.17 -20.68
CA ASN A 304 7.15 19.81 -21.99
C ASN A 304 8.29 20.84 -22.18
N SER A 305 8.22 21.71 -23.19
CA SER A 305 9.29 22.68 -23.46
C SER A 305 9.46 23.79 -22.41
N GLU A 306 8.45 24.02 -21.57
CA GLU A 306 8.36 25.16 -20.65
C GLU A 306 8.19 24.72 -19.19
N ASP A 307 7.48 23.61 -18.95
CA ASP A 307 7.00 23.18 -17.65
C ASP A 307 7.26 21.69 -17.40
N THR A 308 7.21 21.29 -16.12
CA THR A 308 7.24 19.89 -15.69
C THR A 308 6.17 19.65 -14.63
N ILE A 309 5.35 18.63 -14.81
CA ILE A 309 4.42 18.16 -13.77
C ILE A 309 4.88 16.82 -13.24
N TRP A 310 5.05 16.75 -11.92
CA TRP A 310 5.29 15.50 -11.21
C TRP A 310 3.96 14.90 -10.79
N VAL A 311 3.75 13.62 -11.08
CA VAL A 311 2.51 12.89 -10.76
C VAL A 311 2.86 11.65 -9.98
N TYR A 312 2.13 11.42 -8.89
CA TYR A 312 2.18 10.22 -8.08
C TYR A 312 0.81 9.56 -8.10
N VAL A 313 0.82 8.28 -8.48
CA VAL A 313 -0.34 7.43 -8.56
C VAL A 313 -0.29 6.38 -7.47
N ASP A 314 -1.46 6.08 -6.92
CA ASP A 314 -1.65 5.11 -5.84
C ASP A 314 -2.74 4.11 -6.26
N TYR A 315 -2.62 2.89 -5.77
CA TYR A 315 -3.58 1.83 -6.05
C TYR A 315 -4.70 1.81 -5.00
N GLN A 316 -5.93 2.11 -5.40
CA GLN A 316 -7.09 2.00 -4.50
C GLN A 316 -7.74 0.61 -4.62
N ARG A 317 -7.93 -0.01 -3.46
CA ARG A 317 -8.66 -1.28 -3.32
C ARG A 317 -10.18 -1.05 -3.33
N GLU A 318 -10.94 -2.07 -3.74
CA GLU A 318 -12.42 -2.04 -3.86
C GLU A 318 -13.15 -1.50 -2.63
N ASP A 319 -12.59 -1.70 -1.43
CA ASP A 319 -13.16 -1.25 -0.16
C ASP A 319 -13.49 0.26 -0.15
N GLU A 320 -12.81 1.04 -0.99
CA GLU A 320 -12.90 2.50 -1.04
C GLU A 320 -13.44 3.05 -2.38
N GLY A 321 -13.72 2.22 -3.39
CA GLY A 321 -14.11 2.70 -4.72
C GLY A 321 -13.97 1.66 -5.84
N PRO A 322 -14.04 2.09 -7.11
CA PRO A 322 -13.61 1.22 -8.20
C PRO A 322 -12.13 0.87 -8.01
N GLU A 323 -11.82 -0.41 -8.09
CA GLU A 323 -10.45 -0.89 -8.02
C GLU A 323 -9.64 -0.34 -9.19
N GLY A 324 -8.44 0.18 -8.91
CA GLY A 324 -7.57 0.74 -9.93
C GLY A 324 -6.57 1.75 -9.40
N PHE A 325 -5.67 2.15 -10.28
CA PHE A 325 -4.79 3.28 -10.02
C PHE A 325 -5.56 4.60 -10.11
N CYS A 326 -5.11 5.56 -9.30
CA CYS A 326 -5.61 6.92 -9.34
C CYS A 326 -4.49 7.90 -9.02
N VAL A 327 -4.63 9.15 -9.47
CA VAL A 327 -3.70 10.24 -9.16
C VAL A 327 -3.94 10.69 -7.72
N LEU A 328 -2.97 10.44 -6.84
CA LEU A 328 -3.02 10.85 -5.44
C LEU A 328 -2.42 12.24 -5.25
N ARG A 329 -1.28 12.52 -5.90
CA ARG A 329 -0.59 13.80 -5.80
C ARG A 329 -0.12 14.25 -7.18
N ALA A 330 -0.23 15.55 -7.44
CA ALA A 330 0.37 16.18 -8.61
C ALA A 330 0.88 17.57 -8.26
N GLN A 331 2.03 17.96 -8.83
CA GLN A 331 2.67 19.26 -8.59
C GLN A 331 3.39 19.75 -9.84
N ILE A 332 3.13 21.00 -10.23
CA ILE A 332 3.86 21.69 -11.30
C ILE A 332 5.13 22.28 -10.70
N LYS A 333 6.26 22.08 -11.38
CA LYS A 333 7.58 22.61 -11.00
C LYS A 333 7.91 23.89 -11.76
#